data_AF-A0A9D9C4L6-F1
#
_entry.id   AF-A0A9D9C4L6-F1
#
_cell.length_a   1.000
_cell.length_b   1.000
_cell.length_c   1.000
_cell.angle_alpha   90.00
_cell.angle_beta   90.00
_cell.angle_gamma   90.00
#
_symmetry.space_group_name_H-M   'P 1'
#
loop_
_entity.id
_entity.type
_entity.pdbx_description
1 polymer ?
#
loop_
_entity_poly.entity_id
_entity_poly.type
_entity_poly.pdbx_seq_one_letter_code
_entity_poly.pdbx_strand_id
1 'polypeptide(L)'
;IKDLQWQKAFIAKAIEYERDIIPIYFEGLNSSFFYNFAHWRKRSGLKINIEQALLPSELVKARDKHFRIHIGRPVDWQSLKQSDLAPIQLADDIKAAVYDLPQQKR
;
A
#
# COMPACT_ATOMS: atom_id res chain seq x y z
N ILE A 1 -6.53 -10.29 -1.43
CA ILE A 1 -5.35 -10.00 -0.58
C ILE A 1 -5.21 -8.49 -0.54
N LYS A 2 -5.04 -7.89 0.65
CA LYS A 2 -4.82 -6.45 0.82
C LYS A 2 -3.65 -6.26 1.78
N ASP A 3 -2.98 -5.12 1.70
CA ASP A 3 -1.91 -4.73 2.60
C ASP A 3 -2.41 -4.70 4.05
N LEU A 4 -1.45 -4.74 4.97
CA LEU A 4 -1.67 -4.45 6.38
C LEU A 4 -2.23 -3.02 6.57
N GLN A 5 -2.66 -2.72 7.79
CA GLN A 5 -3.16 -1.38 8.13
C GLN A 5 -2.14 -0.31 7.76
N TRP A 6 -2.60 0.72 7.05
CA TRP A 6 -1.76 1.86 6.67
C TRP A 6 -1.54 2.76 7.88
N GLN A 7 -0.35 3.33 7.99
CA GLN A 7 0.01 4.22 9.09
C GLN A 7 -0.44 5.65 8.78
N LYS A 8 -0.91 6.40 9.77
CA LYS A 8 -1.36 7.80 9.59
C LYS A 8 -0.26 8.81 9.23
N ALA A 9 1.02 8.41 9.29
CA ALA A 9 2.16 9.31 9.17
C ALA A 9 2.23 10.00 7.80
N PHE A 10 1.87 9.31 6.71
CA PHE A 10 1.94 9.90 5.37
C PHE A 10 0.95 11.06 5.19
N ILE A 11 -0.20 11.03 5.87
CA ILE A 11 -1.18 12.13 5.87
C ILE A 11 -0.65 13.32 6.64
N ALA A 12 -0.12 13.08 7.84
CA ALA A 12 0.49 14.14 8.63
C ALA A 12 1.63 14.83 7.86
N LYS A 13 2.46 14.04 7.17
CA LYS A 13 3.58 14.54 6.35
C LYS A 13 3.11 15.25 5.08
N ALA A 14 2.02 14.78 4.45
CA ALA A 14 1.40 15.46 3.31
C ALA A 14 0.91 16.86 3.70
N ILE A 15 0.25 16.98 4.86
CA ILE A 15 -0.22 18.27 5.39
C ILE A 15 0.95 19.18 5.80
N GLU A 16 1.96 18.62 6.49
CA GLU A 16 3.14 19.37 6.97
C GLU A 16 3.95 19.99 5.83
N TYR A 17 4.11 19.26 4.72
CA TYR A 17 4.92 19.69 3.58
C TYR A 17 4.10 20.21 2.40
N GLU A 18 2.78 20.37 2.58
CA GLU A 18 1.88 20.88 1.55
C GLU A 18 1.99 20.08 0.23
N ARG A 19 1.95 18.76 0.34
CA ARG A 19 2.12 17.82 -0.78
C ARG A 19 0.88 16.98 -1.00
N ASP A 20 0.40 16.98 -2.24
CA ASP A 20 -0.69 16.10 -2.65
C ASP A 20 -0.23 14.64 -2.66
N ILE A 21 -1.17 13.75 -2.38
CA ILE A 21 -0.93 12.32 -2.36
C ILE A 21 -1.41 11.76 -3.69
N ILE A 22 -0.55 11.01 -4.40
CA ILE A 22 -0.95 10.29 -5.62
C ILE A 22 -1.27 8.84 -5.25
N PRO A 23 -2.53 8.41 -5.30
CA PRO A 23 -2.91 7.02 -5.04
C PRO A 23 -2.41 6.11 -6.17
N ILE A 24 -1.68 5.05 -5.83
CA ILE A 24 -1.15 4.09 -6.81
C ILE A 24 -1.52 2.68 -6.37
N TYR A 25 -2.21 1.95 -7.25
CA TYR A 25 -2.45 0.53 -7.07
C TYR A 25 -1.56 -0.28 -8.01
N PHE A 26 -0.76 -1.16 -7.43
CA PHE A 26 0.11 -2.07 -8.17
C PHE A 26 -0.58 -3.42 -8.32
N GLU A 27 -0.98 -3.76 -9.54
CA GLU A 27 -1.58 -5.04 -9.88
C GLU A 27 -0.47 -6.08 -10.04
N GLY A 28 -0.13 -6.72 -8.93
CA GLY A 28 0.85 -7.79 -8.87
C GLY A 28 0.66 -8.62 -7.61
N LEU A 29 0.81 -9.93 -7.73
CA LEU A 29 0.91 -10.83 -6.58
C LEU A 29 2.38 -11.21 -6.41
N ASN A 30 2.85 -11.23 -5.16
CA ASN A 30 4.15 -11.82 -4.85
C ASN A 30 4.11 -13.33 -5.15
N SER A 31 5.27 -13.98 -5.26
CA SER A 31 5.29 -15.42 -5.55
C SER A 31 4.61 -16.24 -4.45
N SER A 32 4.10 -17.42 -4.80
CA SER A 32 3.48 -18.37 -3.86
C SER A 32 4.37 -18.70 -2.67
N PHE A 33 5.70 -18.61 -2.85
CA PHE A 33 6.71 -18.79 -1.79
C PHE A 33 6.61 -17.71 -0.70
N PHE A 34 6.43 -16.44 -1.08
CA PHE A 34 6.26 -15.32 -0.15
C PHE A 34 5.04 -15.52 0.75
N TYR A 35 3.92 -15.93 0.16
CA TYR A 35 2.67 -16.18 0.90
C TYR A 35 2.75 -17.44 1.78
N ASN A 36 3.36 -18.53 1.30
CA ASN A 36 3.58 -19.73 2.11
C ASN A 36 4.46 -19.45 3.33
N PHE A 37 5.48 -18.61 3.18
CA PHE A 37 6.36 -18.20 4.27
C PHE A 37 5.64 -17.29 5.28
N ALA A 38 4.79 -16.38 4.82
CA ALA A 38 3.94 -15.55 5.70
C ALA A 38 2.97 -16.41 6.55
N HIS A 39 2.39 -17.45 5.95
CA HIS A 39 1.55 -18.41 6.68
C HIS A 39 2.33 -19.22 7.72
N TRP A 40 3.58 -19.62 7.42
CA TRP A 40 4.46 -20.32 8.36
C TRP A 40 4.88 -19.40 9.52
N ARG A 41 5.25 -18.14 9.24
CA ARG A 41 5.60 -17.14 10.28
C ARG A 41 4.45 -16.84 11.23
N LYS A 42 3.21 -16.68 10.71
CA LYS A 42 2.02 -16.46 11.54
C LYS A 42 1.78 -17.59 12.55
N ARG A 43 2.23 -18.82 12.23
CA ARG A 43 2.20 -19.98 13.14
C ARG A 43 3.34 -19.99 14.16
N SER A 44 4.47 -19.34 13.89
CA SER A 44 5.68 -19.39 14.74
C SER A 44 5.86 -18.21 15.70
N GLY A 45 4.93 -17.24 15.75
CA GLY A 45 4.93 -16.18 16.79
C GLY A 45 6.06 -15.14 16.71
N LEU A 46 6.90 -15.19 15.67
CA LEU A 46 8.03 -14.26 15.47
C LEU A 46 7.53 -12.88 14.99
N LYS A 47 7.88 -11.84 15.76
CA LYS A 47 7.60 -10.41 15.46
C LYS A 47 8.56 -9.78 14.45
N ILE A 48 9.57 -10.53 13.98
CA ILE A 48 10.59 -10.02 13.06
C ILE A 48 10.07 -10.13 11.61
N ASN A 49 10.18 -9.05 10.85
CA ASN A 49 9.66 -8.91 9.48
C ASN A 49 10.63 -9.54 8.44
N ILE A 50 10.95 -10.83 8.61
CA ILE A 50 11.93 -11.58 7.78
C ILE A 50 11.52 -11.58 6.30
N GLU A 51 10.22 -11.44 6.01
CA GLU A 51 9.66 -11.24 4.66
C GLU A 51 10.33 -10.06 3.93
N GLN A 52 10.69 -8.98 4.63
CA GLN A 52 11.38 -7.84 4.04
C GLN A 52 12.82 -8.18 3.62
N ALA A 53 13.48 -9.12 4.30
CA ALA A 53 14.82 -9.58 3.92
C ALA A 53 14.82 -10.41 2.62
N LEU A 54 13.67 -11.01 2.27
CA LEU A 54 13.51 -11.79 1.03
C LEU A 54 13.13 -10.94 -0.19
N LEU A 55 12.77 -9.66 0.01
CA LEU A 55 12.37 -8.75 -1.07
C LEU A 55 13.39 -8.67 -2.22
N PRO A 56 14.71 -8.60 -1.99
CA PRO A 56 15.68 -8.58 -3.09
C PRO A 56 15.58 -9.83 -3.99
N SER A 57 15.38 -11.00 -3.38
CA SER A 57 15.24 -12.26 -4.14
C SER A 57 13.94 -12.31 -4.93
N GLU A 58 12.84 -11.76 -4.40
CA GLU A 58 11.56 -11.68 -5.11
C GLU A 58 11.63 -10.70 -6.28
N LEU A 59 12.36 -9.59 -6.15
CA LEU A 59 12.63 -8.66 -7.25
C LEU A 59 13.42 -9.32 -8.37
N VAL A 60 14.41 -10.16 -8.07
CA VAL A 60 15.15 -10.93 -9.09
C VAL A 60 14.23 -11.96 -9.77
N LYS A 61 13.35 -12.64 -9.02
CA LYS A 61 12.34 -13.57 -9.59
C LYS A 61 11.24 -12.85 -10.38
N ALA A 62 11.09 -11.54 -10.20
CA ALA A 62 10.17 -10.70 -10.95
C ALA A 62 10.76 -10.22 -12.30
N ARG A 63 12.00 -10.64 -12.63
CA ARG A 63 12.61 -10.36 -13.94
C ARG A 63 11.68 -10.79 -15.07
N ASP A 64 11.54 -9.90 -16.05
CA ASP A 64 10.69 -10.05 -17.25
C ASP A 64 9.18 -10.16 -17.00
N LYS A 65 8.72 -9.93 -15.76
CA LYS A 65 7.28 -9.84 -15.47
C LYS A 65 6.73 -8.47 -15.87
N HIS A 66 5.55 -8.50 -16.46
CA HIS A 66 4.78 -7.30 -16.74
C HIS A 66 3.85 -7.02 -15.57
N PHE A 67 3.90 -5.78 -15.07
CA PHE A 67 3.04 -5.31 -13.99
C PHE A 67 2.10 -4.24 -14.52
N ARG A 68 0.83 -4.27 -14.09
CA ARG A 68 -0.10 -3.18 -14.38
C ARG A 68 -0.15 -2.26 -13.18
N ILE A 69 -0.04 -0.96 -13.44
CA ILE A 69 -0.13 0.08 -12.42
C ILE A 69 -1.35 0.93 -12.74
N HIS A 70 -2.18 1.14 -11.73
CA HIS A 70 -3.33 2.03 -11.80
C HIS A 70 -3.02 3.26 -10.97
N ILE A 71 -3.10 4.43 -11.61
CA ILE A 71 -2.80 5.72 -10.97
C ILE A 71 -4.13 6.44 -10.77
N GLY A 72 -4.43 6.75 -9.52
CA GLY A 72 -5.64 7.47 -9.12
C GLY A 72 -5.52 8.98 -9.29
N ARG A 73 -6.62 9.67 -9.00
CA ARG A 73 -6.62 11.13 -8.93
C ARG A 73 -5.82 11.59 -7.71
N PRO A 74 -5.02 12.66 -7.83
CA PRO A 74 -4.36 13.26 -6.67
C PRO A 74 -5.36 13.61 -5.56
N VAL A 75 -4.93 13.43 -4.32
CA VAL A 75 -5.65 13.86 -3.12
C VAL A 75 -4.97 15.12 -2.59
N ASP A 76 -5.68 16.24 -2.71
CA ASP A 76 -5.17 17.56 -2.35
C ASP A 76 -4.90 17.65 -0.84
N TRP A 77 -3.73 18.12 -0.45
CA TRP A 77 -3.37 18.22 0.97
C TRP A 77 -4.28 19.19 1.75
N GLN A 78 -4.84 20.20 1.07
CA GLN A 78 -5.80 21.14 1.65
C GLN A 78 -7.08 20.43 2.07
N SER A 79 -7.58 19.48 1.27
CA SER A 79 -8.76 18.68 1.62
C SER A 79 -8.52 17.82 2.85
N LEU A 80 -7.30 17.28 3.00
CA LEU A 80 -6.90 16.51 4.17
C LEU A 80 -6.81 17.39 5.42
N LYS A 81 -6.30 18.62 5.28
CA LYS A 81 -6.17 19.59 6.36
C LYS A 81 -7.53 20.14 6.83
N GLN A 82 -8.49 20.27 5.93
CA GLN A 82 -9.85 20.77 6.22
C GLN A 82 -10.79 19.68 6.71
N SER A 83 -10.41 18.40 6.60
CA SER A 83 -11.25 17.28 7.01
C SER A 83 -11.36 17.18 8.54
N ASP A 84 -12.57 16.91 9.02
CA ASP A 84 -12.84 16.59 10.44
C ASP A 84 -12.46 15.15 10.81
N LEU A 85 -12.07 14.33 9.83
CA LEU A 85 -11.73 12.92 10.05
C LEU A 85 -10.37 12.77 10.72
N ALA A 86 -10.26 11.74 11.57
CA ALA A 86 -8.97 11.41 12.16
C ALA A 86 -7.97 10.97 11.06
N PRO A 87 -6.67 11.30 11.16
CA PRO A 87 -5.68 10.91 10.16
C PRO A 87 -5.60 9.40 9.88
N ILE A 88 -6.02 8.55 10.82
CA ILE A 88 -6.09 7.11 10.59
C ILE A 88 -7.29 6.71 9.72
N GLN A 89 -8.43 7.40 9.85
CA GLN A 89 -9.62 7.17 9.02
C GLN A 89 -9.36 7.63 7.60
N LEU A 90 -8.76 8.81 7.42
CA LEU A 90 -8.28 9.29 6.13
C LEU A 90 -7.33 8.29 5.46
N ALA A 91 -6.47 7.60 6.24
CA ALA A 91 -5.57 6.59 5.69
C ALA A 91 -6.34 5.37 5.17
N ASP A 92 -7.35 4.93 5.91
CA ASP A 92 -8.20 3.80 5.54
C ASP A 92 -9.08 4.14 4.32
N ASP A 93 -9.58 5.38 4.22
CA ASP A 93 -10.35 5.87 3.08
C ASP A 93 -9.52 5.95 1.80
N ILE A 94 -8.31 6.52 1.88
CA ILE A 94 -7.38 6.57 0.74
C ILE A 94 -6.99 5.15 0.33
N LYS A 95 -6.75 4.25 1.30
CA LYS A 95 -6.47 2.85 1.02
C LYS A 95 -7.65 2.20 0.30
N ALA A 96 -8.88 2.38 0.77
CA ALA A 96 -10.07 1.85 0.10
C ALA A 96 -10.14 2.34 -1.36
N ALA A 97 -9.95 3.64 -1.59
CA ALA A 97 -9.92 4.23 -2.92
C ALA A 97 -8.83 3.62 -3.82
N VAL A 98 -7.62 3.38 -3.29
CA VAL A 98 -6.53 2.70 -4.01
C VAL A 98 -6.93 1.29 -4.44
N TYR A 99 -7.55 0.51 -3.57
CA TYR A 99 -7.97 -0.86 -3.88
C TYR A 99 -9.14 -0.93 -4.87
N ASP A 100 -9.86 0.17 -5.06
CA ASP A 100 -10.95 0.28 -6.03
C ASP A 100 -10.49 0.81 -7.39
N LEU A 101 -9.27 1.32 -7.53
CA LEU A 101 -8.73 1.84 -8.79
C LEU A 101 -8.87 0.86 -9.99
N PRO A 102 -8.62 -0.46 -9.85
CA PRO A 102 -8.79 -1.39 -10.97
C PRO A 102 -10.23 -1.52 -11.49
N GLN A 103 -11.21 -1.16 -10.66
CA GLN A 103 -12.64 -1.27 -10.97
C GLN A 103 -13.19 0.00 -11.63
N GLN A 104 -12.44 1.11 -11.57
CA GLN A 104 -12.83 2.36 -12.20
C GLN A 104 -12.66 2.23 -13.72
N LYS A 105 -13.78 2.13 -14.43
CA LYS A 105 -13.78 2.19 -15.90
C LYS A 105 -13.24 3.56 -16.33
N ARG A 106 -12.26 3.55 -17.23
CA ARG A 106 -11.75 4.75 -17.90
C ARG A 106 -12.81 5.41 -18.76
#